data_AF-A0A7C4HIF3-F1
#
_entry.id   AF-A0A7C4HIF3-F1
#
_cell.length_a   1.000
_cell.length_b   1.000
_cell.length_c   1.000
_cell.angle_alpha   90.00
_cell.angle_beta   90.00
_cell.angle_gamma   90.00
#
_symmetry.space_group_name_H-M   'P 1'
#
loop_
_entity.id
_entity.type
_entity.pdbx_description
1 polymer ?
#
loop_
_entity_poly.entity_id
_entity_poly.type
_entity_poly.pdbx_seq_one_letter_code
_entity_poly.pdbx_strand_id
1 'polypeptide(L)' 'MNTVRYVYWQDGDMWLGYIEEFPDYMTQGGTLEELQENLRDIYDDITGGKVPGVRHVAELQIA' A
#
# COMPACT_ATOMS: atom_id res chain seq x y z
N MET A 1 16.79 5.95 5.63
CA MET A 1 15.63 5.05 5.48
C MET A 1 14.49 5.90 4.99
N ASN A 2 13.88 5.53 3.87
CA ASN A 2 12.69 6.21 3.36
C ASN A 2 11.46 5.61 4.06
N THR A 3 10.54 6.45 4.51
CA THR A 3 9.28 6.00 5.13
C THR A 3 8.13 6.28 4.18
N VAL A 4 7.15 5.38 4.16
CA VAL A 4 5.95 5.50 3.34
C VAL A 4 4.74 5.44 4.27
N ARG A 5 3.71 6.26 4.00
CA ARG A 5 2.46 6.23 4.76
C ARG A 5 1.58 5.09 4.25
N TYR A 6 0.99 4.33 5.17
CA TYR A 6 0.05 3.26 4.86
C TYR A 6 -1.14 3.35 5.82
N VAL A 7 -2.29 2.92 5.33
CA VAL A 7 -3.52 2.77 6.11
C VAL A 7 -3.62 1.32 6.52
N TYR A 8 -3.96 1.06 7.78
CA TYR A 8 -4.16 -0.29 8.28
C TYR A 8 -5.29 -0.34 9.31
N TRP A 9 -5.92 -1.50 9.41
CA TRP A 9 -6.94 -1.82 10.40
C TRP A 9 -6.95 -3.32 10.65
N GLN A 10 -7.64 -3.74 11.71
CA GLN A 10 -7.85 -5.14 12.03
C GLN A 10 -9.31 -5.50 11.72
N ASP A 11 -9.52 -6.62 11.03
CA ASP A 11 -10.83 -7.24 10.80
C ASP A 11 -10.76 -8.72 11.16
N GLY A 12 -11.42 -9.09 12.26
CA GLY A 12 -11.26 -10.41 12.88
C GLY A 12 -9.81 -10.70 13.28
N ASP A 13 -9.31 -11.85 12.85
CA ASP A 13 -7.95 -12.32 13.13
C ASP A 13 -6.92 -11.81 12.12
N MET A 14 -7.32 -10.96 11.16
CA MET A 14 -6.45 -10.47 10.10
C MET A 14 -6.18 -8.97 10.23
N TRP A 15 -4.94 -8.58 9.95
CA TRP A 15 -4.55 -7.21 9.68
C TRP A 15 -4.69 -6.94 8.19
N LEU A 16 -5.31 -5.82 7.82
CA LEU A 16 -5.48 -5.38 6.44
C LEU A 16 -4.90 -3.99 6.27
N GLY A 17 -4.46 -3.67 5.06
CA GLY A 17 -3.97 -2.34 4.76
C GLY A 17 -3.53 -2.15 3.32
N TYR A 18 -3.19 -0.91 3.01
CA TYR A 18 -2.67 -0.48 1.72
C TYR A 18 -1.78 0.75 1.90
N ILE A 19 -0.90 0.97 0.93
CA ILE A 19 -0.07 2.18 0.87
C ILE A 19 -0.95 3.35 0.46
N GLU A 20 -0.85 4.48 1.17
CA GLU A 20 -1.78 5.61 0.98
C GLU A 20 -1.76 6.16 -0.46
N GLU A 21 -0.60 6.16 -1.12
CA GLU A 21 -0.46 6.54 -2.54
C GLU A 21 -1.07 5.51 -3.51
N PHE A 22 -1.15 4.25 -3.07
CA PHE A 22 -1.55 3.10 -3.89
C PHE A 22 -2.73 2.34 -3.24
N PRO A 23 -3.89 2.98 -3.03
CA PRO A 23 -5.02 2.40 -2.28
C PRO A 23 -5.68 1.20 -2.96
N ASP A 24 -5.46 1.04 -4.28
CA ASP A 24 -5.95 -0.11 -5.05
C ASP A 24 -5.21 -1.41 -4.71
N TYR A 25 -4.07 -1.33 -4.03
CA TYR A 25 -3.18 -2.46 -3.73
C TYR A 25 -3.27 -2.83 -2.25
N MET A 26 -4.44 -3.35 -1.87
CA MET A 26 -4.68 -3.87 -0.52
C MET A 26 -4.03 -5.23 -0.32
N THR A 27 -3.48 -5.44 0.87
CA THR A 27 -2.96 -6.73 1.33
C THR A 27 -3.35 -6.99 2.78
N GLN A 28 -2.99 -8.16 3.28
CA GLN A 28 -3.34 -8.63 4.63
C GLN A 28 -2.20 -9.46 5.25
N GLY A 29 -2.21 -9.61 6.57
CA GLY A 29 -1.30 -10.48 7.33
C GLY A 29 -1.96 -10.99 8.61
N GLY A 30 -1.53 -12.14 9.12
CA GLY A 30 -2.00 -12.66 10.41
C GLY A 30 -1.46 -11.86 11.61
N THR A 31 -0.34 -11.16 11.40
CA THR A 31 0.22 -10.18 12.34
C THR A 31 0.40 -8.83 11.65
N LEU A 32 0.62 -7.78 12.45
CA LEU A 32 0.91 -6.46 11.91
C LEU A 32 2.26 -6.46 11.16
N GLU A 33 3.22 -7.26 11.63
CA GLU A 33 4.52 -7.45 11.00
C GLU A 33 4.39 -8.10 9.62
N GLU A 34 3.58 -9.16 9.49
CA GLU A 34 3.30 -9.80 8.19
C GLU A 34 2.61 -8.84 7.22
N LEU A 35 1.64 -8.04 7.69
CA LEU A 35 1.02 -7.00 6.87
C LEU A 35 2.09 -6.03 6.34
N GLN A 36 3.01 -5.58 7.20
CA GLN A 36 4.07 -4.66 6.82
C GLN A 36 5.08 -5.27 5.84
N GLU A 37 5.40 -6.56 5.98
CA GLU A 37 6.24 -7.29 5.02
C GLU A 37 5.56 -7.33 3.65
N ASN A 38 4.29 -7.71 3.60
CA ASN A 38 3.52 -7.74 2.35
C ASN A 38 3.39 -6.34 1.71
N LEU A 39 3.25 -5.29 2.51
CA LEU A 39 3.22 -3.91 2.01
C LEU A 39 4.57 -3.49 1.41
N ARG A 40 5.71 -3.93 1.96
CA ARG A 40 7.04 -3.64 1.39
C ARG A 40 7.22 -4.33 0.04
N ASP A 41 6.81 -5.59 -0.08
CA ASP A 41 6.90 -6.34 -1.33
C ASP A 41 6.06 -5.66 -2.43
N ILE A 42 4.82 -5.25 -2.11
CA ILE A 42 3.96 -4.50 -3.03
C ILE A 42 4.60 -3.17 -3.43
N TYR A 43 5.19 -2.43 -2.48
CA TYR A 43 5.86 -1.17 -2.77
C TYR A 43 7.03 -1.35 -3.75
N ASP A 44 7.85 -2.38 -3.54
CA ASP A 44 9.00 -2.68 -4.39
C ASP A 44 8.58 -3.12 -5.80
N ASP A 45 7.48 -3.86 -5.93
CA ASP A 45 6.92 -4.25 -7.22
C ASP A 45 6.35 -3.05 -8.00
N ILE A 46 5.62 -2.15 -7.32
CA ILE A 46 5.05 -0.95 -7.92
C ILE A 46 6.15 0.02 -8.34
N THR A 47 7.04 0.38 -7.40
CA THR A 47 8.11 1.36 -7.67
C THR A 47 9.23 0.81 -8.54
N GLY A 48 9.40 -0.51 -8.59
CA GLY A 48 10.26 -1.22 -9.52
C GLY A 48 9.70 -1.35 -10.93
N GLY A 49 8.49 -0.86 -11.19
CA GLY A 49 7.86 -0.89 -12.53
C GLY A 49 7.46 -2.29 -13.00
N LYS A 50 7.30 -3.25 -12.08
CA LYS A 50 6.86 -4.62 -12.40
C LYS A 50 5.35 -4.70 -12.63
N VAL A 51 4.60 -3.72 -12.13
CA VAL A 51 3.15 -3.63 -12.26
C VAL A 51 2.82 -2.61 -13.36
N PRO A 52 2.14 -3.01 -14.46
CA PRO A 52 1.65 -2.05 -15.44
C PRO A 52 0.40 -1.34 -14.93
N GLY A 53 0.17 -0.10 -15.41
CA GLY A 53 -1.08 0.63 -15.13
C GLY A 53 -1.24 1.11 -13.69
N VAL A 54 -0.13 1.32 -12.97
CA VAL A 54 -0.13 1.92 -11.63
C VAL A 54 -0.81 3.28 -11.67
N ARG A 55 -1.76 3.48 -10.76
CA ARG A 55 -2.50 4.73 -10.63
C ARG A 55 -1.75 5.66 -9.67
N HIS A 56 -1.72 6.94 -10.01
CA HIS A 56 -1.12 7.98 -9.19
C HIS A 56 -2.16 9.06 -8.88
N VAL A 57 -2.05 9.66 -7.69
CA VAL A 57 -2.85 10.82 -7.31
C VAL A 57 -2.11 12.08 -7.73
N ALA A 58 -2.84 13.01 -8.35
CA ALA A 58 -2.34 14.33 -8.69
C ALA A 58 -3.35 15.39 -8.28
N GLU A 59 -2.86 16.56 -7.94
CA GLU A 59 -3.71 17.72 -7.68
C GLU A 59 -4.06 18.41 -9.00
N LEU A 60 -5.34 18.75 -9.17
CA LEU A 60 -5.83 19.51 -10.30
C LEU A 60 -6.43 20.81 -9.79
N GLN A 61 -5.91 21.95 -10.26
CA GLN A 61 -6.50 23.24 -9.97
C GLN A 61 -7.87 23.34 -10.65
N ILE A 62 -8.89 23.62 -9.84
CA ILE A 62 -10.25 23.93 -10.31
C ILE A 62 -10.45 25.45 -10.25
N ALA A 63 -11.20 25.98 -11.21
CA ALA A 63 -11.47 27.41 -11.37
C ALA A 63 -12.15 28.05 -10.15
#